data_AF-A0A1H6SDR1-F1
#
_entry.id   AF-A0A1H6SDR1-F1
#
_cell.length_a   1.000
_cell.length_b   1.000
_cell.length_c   1.000
_cell.angle_alpha   90.00
_cell.angle_beta   90.00
_cell.angle_gamma   90.00
#
_symmetry.space_group_name_H-M   'P 1'
#
loop_
_entity.id
_entity.type
_entity.pdbx_description
1 polymer ?
#
loop_
_entity_poly.entity_id
_entity_poly.type
_entity_poly.pdbx_seq_one_letter_code
_entity_poly.pdbx_strand_id
1 'polypeptide(L)'
;MKKQLMKSIFEGVSIACILFCLIGVIFDLIYGGTFTLTSYSFTKMVIGTMIVGLGFSLPTLIYENEKYSLLVQTLIHMSIGTIVMIIVGLYVGWIPLAYGLPNAICFILLEIAISLIIWYIYYLQSKKLAKKMNERIKDIQMKK
;
A
#
# COMPACT_ATOMS: atom_id res chain seq x y z
N MET A 1 3.24 19.47 -7.08
CA MET A 1 3.94 18.91 -5.90
C MET A 1 3.09 18.85 -4.63
N LYS A 2 2.92 19.90 -3.80
CA LYS A 2 2.22 19.79 -2.49
C LYS A 2 0.80 19.19 -2.58
N LYS A 3 -0.03 19.66 -3.52
CA LYS A 3 -1.41 19.17 -3.73
C LYS A 3 -1.47 17.71 -4.18
N GLN A 4 -0.53 17.29 -5.03
CA GLN A 4 -0.44 15.90 -5.51
C GLN A 4 0.03 14.97 -4.38
N LEU A 5 1.03 15.38 -3.61
CA LEU A 5 1.51 14.62 -2.46
C LEU A 5 0.41 14.44 -1.40
N MET A 6 -0.33 15.51 -1.05
CA MET A 6 -1.47 15.41 -0.14
C MET A 6 -2.53 14.44 -0.64
N LYS A 7 -2.80 14.45 -1.95
CA LYS A 7 -3.73 13.52 -2.57
C LYS A 7 -3.24 12.07 -2.46
N SER A 8 -1.98 11.80 -2.78
CA SER A 8 -1.38 10.46 -2.66
C SER A 8 -1.42 9.95 -1.22
N ILE A 9 -1.10 10.79 -0.24
CA ILE A 9 -1.20 10.47 1.18
C ILE A 9 -2.63 10.10 1.57
N PHE A 10 -3.60 10.93 1.16
CA PHE A 10 -5.00 10.67 1.46
C PHE A 10 -5.47 9.34 0.85
N GLU A 11 -5.13 9.08 -0.42
CA GLU A 11 -5.48 7.84 -1.11
C GLU A 11 -4.84 6.62 -0.44
N GLY A 12 -3.54 6.65 -0.16
CA GLY A 12 -2.86 5.49 0.42
C GLY A 12 -3.24 5.21 1.87
N VAL A 13 -3.44 6.24 2.71
CA VAL A 13 -4.00 6.06 4.06
C VAL A 13 -5.43 5.51 3.99
N SER A 14 -6.26 6.01 3.07
CA SER A 14 -7.63 5.51 2.90
C SER A 14 -7.63 4.03 2.51
N ILE A 15 -6.79 3.62 1.55
CA ILE A 15 -6.65 2.21 1.14
C ILE A 15 -6.17 1.35 2.31
N ALA A 16 -5.17 1.80 3.06
CA ALA A 16 -4.68 1.07 4.23
C ALA A 16 -5.79 0.86 5.28
N CYS A 17 -6.57 1.91 5.58
CA CYS A 17 -7.70 1.81 6.50
C CYS A 17 -8.80 0.88 5.98
N ILE A 18 -9.11 0.92 4.69
CA ILE A 18 -10.10 0.01 4.08
C ILE A 18 -9.62 -1.44 4.21
N LEU A 19 -8.36 -1.73 3.90
CA LEU A 19 -7.78 -3.07 4.04
C LEU A 19 -7.78 -3.54 5.49
N PHE A 20 -7.41 -2.66 6.43
CA PHE A 20 -7.46 -2.96 7.86
C PHE A 20 -8.88 -3.34 8.31
N CYS A 21 -9.89 -2.59 7.89
CA CYS A 21 -11.29 -2.92 8.18
C CYS A 21 -11.71 -4.25 7.56
N LEU A 22 -11.36 -4.52 6.28
CA LEU A 22 -11.70 -5.77 5.60
C LEU A 22 -11.05 -6.98 6.27
N ILE A 23 -9.76 -6.89 6.62
CA ILE A 23 -9.04 -7.94 7.35
C ILE A 23 -9.64 -8.10 8.75
N GLY A 24 -9.99 -6.99 9.42
CA GLY A 24 -10.67 -7.00 10.71
C GLY A 24 -12.00 -7.76 10.66
N VAL A 25 -12.83 -7.53 9.65
CA VAL A 25 -14.09 -8.28 9.44
C VAL A 25 -13.82 -9.77 9.21
N ILE A 26 -12.79 -10.12 8.44
CA ILE A 26 -12.42 -11.53 8.23
C ILE A 26 -12.03 -12.19 9.56
N PHE A 27 -11.22 -11.52 10.39
CA PHE A 27 -10.86 -12.05 11.71
C PHE A 27 -12.05 -12.11 12.67
N ASP A 28 -12.93 -11.12 12.66
CA ASP A 28 -14.17 -11.14 13.45
C ASP A 28 -14.99 -12.40 13.17
N LEU A 29 -15.16 -12.74 11.88
CA LEU A 29 -15.88 -13.94 11.45
C LEU A 29 -15.15 -15.24 11.84
N ILE A 30 -13.82 -15.30 11.69
CA ILE A 30 -13.02 -16.49 12.01
C ILE A 30 -13.03 -16.78 13.53
N TYR A 31 -12.97 -15.73 14.36
CA TYR A 31 -12.91 -15.84 15.82
C TYR A 31 -14.29 -15.70 16.49
N GLY A 32 -15.37 -15.72 15.72
CA GLY A 32 -16.75 -15.71 16.23
C GLY A 32 -17.11 -14.46 17.04
N GLY A 33 -16.65 -13.29 16.62
CA GLY A 33 -16.93 -12.01 17.28
C GLY A 33 -16.02 -11.67 18.47
N THR A 34 -15.01 -12.50 18.75
CA THR A 34 -14.18 -12.34 19.96
C THR A 34 -12.84 -11.70 19.63
N PHE A 35 -12.64 -10.45 20.10
CA PHE A 35 -11.36 -9.76 20.06
C PHE A 35 -10.79 -9.54 21.46
N THR A 36 -9.56 -10.03 21.71
CA THR A 36 -8.83 -9.71 22.94
C THR A 36 -8.05 -8.40 22.77
N LEU A 37 -8.67 -7.28 23.15
CA LEU A 37 -8.08 -5.95 23.03
C LEU A 37 -7.49 -5.45 24.35
N THR A 38 -6.24 -5.81 24.62
CA THR A 38 -5.50 -5.33 25.82
C THR A 38 -4.44 -4.29 25.44
N SER A 39 -3.98 -3.51 26.42
CA SER A 39 -2.82 -2.60 26.30
C SER A 39 -2.87 -1.67 25.07
N TYR A 40 -4.05 -1.11 24.78
CA TYR A 40 -4.32 -0.24 23.64
C TYR A 40 -3.98 -0.87 22.28
N SER A 41 -4.05 -2.20 22.16
CA SER A 41 -3.76 -2.95 20.92
C SER A 41 -4.53 -2.40 19.72
N PHE A 42 -5.83 -2.16 19.83
CA PHE A 42 -6.61 -1.56 18.74
C PHE A 42 -6.08 -0.18 18.33
N THR A 43 -5.81 0.71 19.29
CA THR A 43 -5.23 2.04 19.00
C THR A 43 -3.90 1.93 18.28
N LYS A 44 -3.02 1.01 18.74
CA LYS A 44 -1.73 0.74 18.08
C LYS A 44 -1.92 0.23 16.65
N MET A 45 -2.90 -0.63 16.41
CA MET A 45 -3.24 -1.13 15.08
C MET A 45 -3.73 -0.04 14.14
N VAL A 46 -4.60 0.86 14.61
CA VAL A 46 -5.10 1.98 13.80
C VAL A 46 -3.96 2.94 13.45
N ILE A 47 -3.15 3.35 14.44
CA ILE A 47 -1.99 4.22 14.20
C ILE A 47 -0.98 3.55 13.27
N GLY A 48 -0.70 2.26 13.51
CA GLY A 48 0.17 1.45 12.65
C GLY A 48 -0.31 1.42 11.21
N THR A 49 -1.62 1.23 10.99
CA THR A 49 -2.23 1.24 9.65
C THR A 49 -2.01 2.57 8.94
N MET A 50 -2.17 3.70 9.65
CA MET A 50 -1.90 5.02 9.07
C MET A 50 -0.42 5.19 8.70
N ILE A 51 0.50 4.73 9.56
CA ILE A 51 1.95 4.76 9.28
C ILE A 51 2.29 3.91 8.07
N VAL A 52 1.70 2.72 7.92
CA VAL A 52 1.87 1.88 6.72
C VAL A 52 1.32 2.58 5.48
N GLY A 53 0.14 3.18 5.57
CA GLY A 53 -0.42 4.00 4.49
C GLY A 53 0.53 5.11 4.05
N LEU A 54 1.16 5.82 4.99
CA LEU A 54 2.20 6.82 4.69
C LEU A 54 3.46 6.18 4.10
N GLY A 55 3.89 5.02 4.60
CA GLY A 55 5.05 4.28 4.14
C GLY A 55 4.97 3.88 2.68
N PHE A 56 3.77 3.58 2.16
CA PHE A 56 3.54 3.37 0.73
C PHE A 56 3.20 4.67 -0.04
N SER A 57 2.61 5.68 0.60
CA SER A 57 2.20 6.92 -0.10
C SER A 57 3.37 7.86 -0.38
N LEU A 58 4.30 8.05 0.55
CA LEU A 58 5.39 9.01 0.40
C LEU A 58 6.39 8.60 -0.70
N PRO A 59 6.80 7.33 -0.81
CA PRO A 59 7.75 6.92 -1.84
C PRO A 59 7.21 7.01 -3.27
N THR A 60 5.91 7.22 -3.49
CA THR A 60 5.36 7.40 -4.85
C THR A 60 5.99 8.57 -5.60
N LEU A 61 6.61 9.52 -4.88
CA LEU A 61 7.38 10.61 -5.47
C LEU A 61 8.51 10.11 -6.40
N ILE A 62 9.01 8.88 -6.20
CA ILE A 62 10.04 8.30 -7.06
C ILE A 62 9.58 8.13 -8.52
N TYR A 63 8.28 8.00 -8.77
CA TYR A 63 7.73 7.88 -10.13
C TYR A 63 7.79 9.20 -10.92
N GLU A 64 8.02 10.33 -10.27
CA GLU A 64 8.26 11.62 -10.95
C GLU A 64 9.70 11.74 -11.47
N ASN A 65 10.60 10.82 -11.08
CA ASN A 65 12.01 10.86 -11.46
C ASN A 65 12.27 10.08 -12.75
N GLU A 66 12.37 10.79 -13.88
CA GLU A 66 12.62 10.22 -15.20
C GLU A 66 14.01 9.57 -15.37
N LYS A 67 14.94 9.75 -14.42
CA LYS A 67 16.29 9.14 -14.50
C LYS A 67 16.29 7.64 -14.24
N TYR A 68 15.30 7.13 -13.51
CA TYR A 68 15.23 5.72 -13.13
C TYR A 68 14.24 4.96 -14.02
N SER A 69 14.55 3.70 -14.33
CA SER A 69 13.61 2.82 -15.01
C SER A 69 12.42 2.52 -14.10
N LEU A 70 11.28 2.17 -14.70
CA LEU A 70 10.07 1.80 -13.95
C LEU A 70 10.35 0.69 -12.93
N LEU A 71 11.16 -0.31 -13.28
CA LEU A 71 11.54 -1.38 -12.37
C LEU A 71 12.27 -0.85 -11.14
N VAL A 72 13.26 0.04 -11.32
CA VAL A 72 14.02 0.63 -10.20
C VAL A 72 13.11 1.50 -9.32
N GLN A 73 12.24 2.31 -9.93
CA GLN A 73 11.25 3.10 -9.19
C GLN A 73 10.33 2.20 -8.35
N THR A 74 9.85 1.10 -8.92
CA THR A 74 9.00 0.13 -8.22
C THR A 74 9.75 -0.56 -7.10
N LEU A 75 10.99 -1.01 -7.32
CA LEU A 75 11.80 -1.62 -6.26
C LEU A 75 12.02 -0.67 -5.09
N ILE A 76 12.32 0.61 -5.34
CA ILE A 76 12.49 1.62 -4.30
C ILE A 76 11.17 1.82 -3.53
N HIS A 77 10.06 2.04 -4.24
CA HIS A 77 8.75 2.22 -3.61
C HIS A 77 8.36 1.00 -2.75
N MET A 78 8.45 -0.21 -3.32
CA MET A 78 8.07 -1.45 -2.65
C MET A 78 8.96 -1.73 -1.44
N SER A 79 10.27 -1.48 -1.55
CA SER A 79 11.20 -1.70 -0.44
C SER A 79 10.88 -0.80 0.74
N ILE A 80 10.67 0.51 0.51
CA ILE A 80 10.37 1.45 1.59
C ILE A 80 9.04 1.08 2.26
N GLY A 81 7.97 0.85 1.47
CA GLY A 81 6.67 0.48 2.02
C GLY A 81 6.71 -0.82 2.82
N THR A 82 7.38 -1.85 2.29
CA THR A 82 7.52 -3.15 2.95
C THR A 82 8.34 -3.06 4.24
N ILE A 83 9.43 -2.28 4.27
CA ILE A 83 10.23 -2.09 5.48
C ILE A 83 9.39 -1.42 6.58
N VAL A 84 8.66 -0.35 6.24
CA VAL A 84 7.77 0.33 7.20
C VAL A 84 6.71 -0.63 7.73
N MET A 85 6.11 -1.41 6.84
CA MET A 85 5.11 -2.42 7.19
C MET A 85 5.64 -3.50 8.12
N ILE A 86 6.83 -4.06 7.85
CA ILE A 86 7.46 -5.06 8.72
C ILE A 86 7.73 -4.47 10.10
N ILE A 87 8.30 -3.26 10.19
CA ILE A 87 8.60 -2.61 11.48
C ILE A 87 7.31 -2.38 12.28
N VAL A 88 6.26 -1.86 11.64
CA VAL A 88 4.96 -1.64 12.27
C VAL A 88 4.32 -2.96 12.69
N GLY A 89 4.33 -3.97 11.81
CA GLY A 89 3.74 -5.28 12.05
C GLY A 89 4.41 -6.01 13.21
N LEU A 90 5.72 -5.88 13.37
CA LEU A 90 6.46 -6.37 14.53
C LEU A 90 6.05 -5.64 15.81
N TYR A 91 5.93 -4.31 15.78
CA TYR A 91 5.60 -3.51 16.96
C TYR A 91 4.15 -3.70 17.44
N VAL A 92 3.22 -3.81 16.50
CA VAL A 92 1.78 -3.93 16.75
C VAL A 92 1.36 -5.39 16.99
N GLY A 93 2.19 -6.36 16.58
CA GLY A 93 1.95 -7.79 16.78
C GLY A 93 1.14 -8.46 15.66
N TRP A 94 1.18 -7.93 14.44
CA TRP A 94 0.56 -8.57 13.27
C TRP A 94 1.34 -9.80 12.80
N ILE A 95 2.67 -9.77 12.92
CA ILE A 95 3.53 -10.86 12.45
C ILE A 95 3.50 -12.01 13.47
N PRO A 96 3.06 -13.22 13.08
CA PRO A 96 2.81 -14.33 13.99
C PRO A 96 4.09 -15.08 14.41
N LEU A 97 5.08 -14.37 14.98
CA LEU A 97 6.37 -14.95 15.38
C LEU A 97 6.24 -16.11 16.38
N ALA A 98 5.21 -16.09 17.23
CA ALA A 98 4.93 -17.15 18.20
C ALA A 98 4.56 -18.50 17.55
N TYR A 99 4.09 -18.48 16.31
CA TYR A 99 3.73 -19.69 15.55
C TYR A 99 4.88 -20.20 14.67
N GLY A 100 6.08 -19.63 14.83
CA GLY A 100 7.29 -20.04 14.13
C GLY A 100 7.62 -19.20 12.89
N LEU A 101 8.88 -19.33 12.44
CA LEU A 101 9.43 -18.59 11.31
C LEU A 101 8.66 -18.79 9.98
N PRO A 102 8.17 -20.00 9.63
CA PRO A 102 7.41 -20.20 8.39
C PRO A 102 6.14 -19.34 8.31
N ASN A 103 5.40 -19.21 9.42
CA ASN A 103 4.17 -18.42 9.47
C ASN A 103 4.46 -16.93 9.30
N ALA A 104 5.55 -16.44 9.92
CA ALA A 104 6.01 -15.07 9.75
C ALA A 104 6.39 -14.76 8.30
N ILE A 105 7.14 -15.66 7.64
CA ILE A 105 7.51 -15.52 6.23
C ILE A 105 6.25 -15.53 5.34
N CYS A 106 5.32 -16.45 5.57
CA CYS A 106 4.07 -16.53 4.82
C CYS A 106 3.25 -15.25 4.92
N PHE A 107 3.15 -14.67 6.13
CA PHE A 107 2.48 -13.39 6.36
C PHE A 107 3.12 -12.25 5.55
N ILE A 108 4.45 -12.11 5.61
CA ILE A 108 5.19 -11.07 4.87
C ILE A 108 5.01 -11.26 3.35
N LEU A 109 5.06 -12.50 2.85
CA LEU A 109 4.84 -12.77 1.43
C LEU A 109 3.43 -12.41 0.97
N LEU A 110 2.42 -12.66 1.81
CA LEU A 110 1.04 -12.28 1.52
C LEU A 110 0.88 -10.76 1.43
N GLU A 111 1.50 -10.02 2.35
CA GLU A 111 1.50 -8.56 2.34
C GLU A 111 2.18 -7.98 1.07
N ILE A 112 3.34 -8.53 0.71
CA ILE A 112 4.05 -8.16 -0.53
C ILE A 112 3.16 -8.46 -1.75
N ALA A 113 2.48 -9.61 -1.79
CA ALA A 113 1.57 -9.94 -2.88
C ALA A 113 0.42 -8.93 -3.00
N ILE A 114 -0.21 -8.55 -1.88
CA ILE A 114 -1.30 -7.56 -1.87
C ILE A 114 -0.79 -6.19 -2.36
N SER A 115 0.36 -5.73 -1.87
CA SER A 115 0.94 -4.44 -2.31
C SER A 115 1.28 -4.43 -3.80
N LEU A 116 1.80 -5.53 -4.35
CA LEU A 116 2.05 -5.69 -5.78
C LEU A 116 0.76 -5.66 -6.61
N ILE A 117 -0.31 -6.28 -6.12
CA ILE A 117 -1.64 -6.25 -6.78
C ILE A 117 -2.16 -4.81 -6.83
N ILE A 118 -2.12 -4.09 -5.72
CA ILE A 118 -2.57 -2.69 -5.65
C ILE A 118 -1.76 -1.83 -6.63
N TRP A 119 -0.44 -1.94 -6.59
CA TRP A 119 0.44 -1.24 -7.52
C TRP A 119 0.13 -1.57 -8.97
N TYR A 120 -0.13 -2.85 -9.29
CA TYR A 120 -0.44 -3.27 -10.65
C TYR A 120 -1.76 -2.66 -11.15
N ILE A 121 -2.78 -2.54 -10.29
CA ILE A 121 -4.02 -1.82 -10.61
C ILE A 121 -3.72 -0.35 -10.96
N TYR A 122 -2.92 0.34 -10.14
CA TYR A 122 -2.50 1.72 -10.41
C TYR A 122 -1.68 1.86 -11.69
N TYR A 123 -0.80 0.90 -11.98
CA TYR A 123 -0.05 0.84 -13.22
C TYR A 123 -0.98 0.74 -14.44
N LEU A 124 -1.97 -0.15 -14.41
CA LEU A 124 -2.95 -0.30 -15.50
C LEU A 124 -3.77 0.98 -15.72
N GLN A 125 -4.23 1.61 -14.64
CA GLN A 125 -4.95 2.88 -14.70
C GLN A 125 -4.10 3.99 -15.33
N SER A 126 -2.84 4.10 -14.90
CA SER A 126 -1.89 5.09 -15.40
C SER A 126 -1.56 4.86 -16.87
N LYS A 127 -1.35 3.60 -17.27
CA LYS A 127 -1.13 3.20 -18.67
C LYS A 127 -2.32 3.55 -19.56
N LYS A 128 -3.55 3.29 -19.08
CA LYS A 128 -4.79 3.65 -19.79
C LYS A 128 -4.93 5.16 -19.96
N LEU A 129 -4.62 5.93 -18.91
CA LEU A 129 -4.67 7.39 -18.94
C LEU A 129 -3.65 7.95 -19.95
N ALA A 130 -2.41 7.47 -19.93
CA ALA A 130 -1.37 7.88 -20.87
C ALA A 130 -1.77 7.61 -22.33
N LYS A 131 -2.35 6.43 -22.61
CA LYS A 131 -2.86 6.11 -23.96
C LYS A 131 -3.95 7.10 -24.41
N LYS A 132 -4.92 7.39 -23.54
CA LYS A 132 -6.01 8.35 -23.83
C LYS A 132 -5.48 9.78 -24.06
N MET A 133 -4.45 10.18 -23.33
CA MET A 133 -3.80 11.49 -23.53
C MET A 133 -3.09 11.55 -24.89
N ASN A 134 -2.37 10.49 -25.27
CA ASN A 134 -1.69 10.40 -26.57
C ASN A 134 -2.69 10.42 -27.74
N GLU A 135 -3.83 9.73 -27.62
CA GLU A 135 -4.90 9.78 -28.62
C GLU A 135 -5.47 11.19 -28.79
N ARG A 136 -5.78 11.88 -27.68
CA ARG A 136 -6.25 13.27 -27.73
C ARG A 136 -5.25 14.23 -28.37
N ILE A 137 -3.95 14.06 -28.09
CA ILE A 137 -2.90 14.90 -28.70
C ILE A 137 -2.90 14.72 -30.22
N LYS A 138 -3.02 13.48 -30.71
CA LYS A 138 -3.13 13.19 -32.15
C LYS A 138 -4.37 13.84 -32.77
N ASP A 139 -5.53 13.72 -32.13
CA ASP A 139 -6.77 14.33 -32.62
C ASP A 139 -6.67 15.86 -32.73
N ILE A 140 -6.01 16.51 -31.75
CA ILE A 140 -5.77 17.95 -31.76
C ILE A 140 -4.79 18.34 -32.88
N GLN A 141 -3.77 17.52 -33.14
CA GLN A 141 -2.80 17.75 -34.21
C GLN A 141 -3.41 17.56 -35.60
N MET A 142 -4.33 16.61 -35.79
CA MET A 142 -5.02 16.36 -37.08
C MET A 142 -6.11 17.41 -37.41
N LYS A 143 -6.59 18.17 -36.42
CA LYS A 143 -7.58 19.24 -36.61
C LYS A 143 -6.94 20.62 -36.89
N LYS A 144 -5.62 20.72 -36.83
CA LYS A 144 -4.84 21.89 -37.25
C LYS A 144 -4.37 21.69 -38.68
#